data_AF-A0A959Y880-F1
#
_entry.id   AF-A0A959Y880-F1
#
_cell.length_a   1.000
_cell.length_b   1.000
_cell.length_c   1.000
_cell.angle_alpha   90.00
_cell.angle_beta   90.00
_cell.angle_gamma   90.00
#
_symmetry.space_group_name_H-M   'P 1'
#
loop_
_entity.id
_entity.type
_entity.pdbx_description
1 polymer ?
#
loop_
_entity_poly.entity_id
_entity_poly.type
_entity_poly.pdbx_seq_one_letter_code
_entity_poly.pdbx_strand_id
1 'polypeptide(L)' 'RRNAEGRRTHHFHCVEPDAASEDRRLFRDALRADPGLVAGYEALKRELSEAHPNDRAAYTKGKTRFVTEVVANARGGAIL' A
#
# COMPACT_ATOMS: atom_id res chain seq x y z
N ARG A 1 13.43 -10.97 7.89
CA ARG A 1 14.63 -10.77 8.77
C ARG A 1 15.33 -9.48 8.34
N ARG A 2 16.07 -8.82 9.23
CA ARG A 2 16.97 -7.71 8.85
C ARG A 2 18.32 -8.32 8.43
N ASN A 3 19.05 -7.66 7.54
CA ASN A 3 20.42 -8.04 7.20
C ASN A 3 21.41 -7.59 8.30
N ALA A 4 22.71 -7.84 8.11
CA ALA A 4 23.76 -7.52 9.08
C ALA A 4 23.81 -6.02 9.42
N GLU A 5 23.45 -5.14 8.48
CA GLU A 5 23.39 -3.68 8.69
C GLU A 5 22.04 -3.22 9.28
N GLY A 6 21.20 -4.14 9.76
CA GLY A 6 19.89 -3.82 10.34
C GLY A 6 18.84 -3.40 9.30
N ARG A 7 19.14 -3.44 8.01
CA ARG A 7 18.23 -3.06 6.91
C ARG A 7 17.31 -4.22 6.54
N ARG A 8 16.02 -3.93 6.32
CA ARG A 8 15.07 -4.91 5.77
C ARG A 8 14.85 -4.59 4.30
N THR A 9 15.27 -5.50 3.43
CA THR A 9 15.12 -5.39 1.97
C THR A 9 13.95 -6.19 1.42
N HIS A 10 13.54 -7.25 2.12
CA HIS A 10 12.46 -8.14 1.69
C HIS A 10 11.36 -8.24 2.75
N HIS A 11 10.13 -8.33 2.28
CA HIS A 11 8.96 -8.64 3.09
C HIS A 11 8.11 -9.65 2.33
N PHE A 12 7.88 -10.82 2.93
CA PHE A 12 7.17 -11.92 2.31
C PHE A 12 5.87 -12.19 3.08
N HIS A 13 4.77 -12.34 2.35
CA HIS A 13 3.48 -12.76 2.89
C HIS A 13 3.21 -14.19 2.42
N CYS A 14 3.31 -15.16 3.34
CA CYS A 14 2.90 -16.55 3.14
C CYS A 14 1.68 -16.79 4.01
N VAL A 15 0.50 -16.72 3.41
CA VAL A 15 -0.78 -16.84 4.12
C VAL A 15 -1.73 -17.68 3.27
N GLU A 16 -2.64 -18.39 3.93
CA GLU A 16 -3.80 -18.95 3.24
C GLU A 16 -4.67 -17.83 2.66
N PRO A 17 -5.45 -18.10 1.60
CA PRO A 17 -6.37 -17.11 1.06
C PRO A 17 -7.35 -16.60 2.13
N ASP A 18 -7.28 -15.30 2.37
CA ASP A 18 -8.15 -14.55 3.29
C ASP A 18 -8.51 -13.19 2.70
N ALA A 19 -9.40 -12.44 3.38
CA ALA A 19 -9.83 -11.12 2.95
C ALA A 19 -8.64 -10.16 2.75
N ALA A 20 -7.63 -10.22 3.62
CA ALA A 20 -6.45 -9.37 3.52
C ALA A 20 -5.56 -9.72 2.30
N SER A 21 -5.50 -10.99 1.92
CA SER A 21 -4.79 -11.45 0.72
C SER A 21 -5.50 -11.00 -0.55
N GLU A 22 -6.84 -10.99 -0.54
CA GLU A 22 -7.66 -10.45 -1.62
C GLU A 22 -7.51 -8.93 -1.73
N ASP A 23 -7.56 -8.19 -0.61
CA ASP A 23 -7.35 -6.73 -0.59
C ASP A 23 -6.00 -6.35 -1.19
N ARG A 24 -4.94 -7.12 -0.90
CA ARG A 24 -3.62 -6.91 -1.49
C ARG A 24 -3.63 -7.11 -3.01
N ARG A 25 -4.37 -8.09 -3.53
CA ARG A 25 -4.50 -8.35 -4.97
C ARG A 25 -5.31 -7.23 -5.64
N LEU A 26 -6.47 -6.87 -5.08
CA LEU A 26 -7.32 -5.79 -5.58
C LEU A 26 -6.59 -4.46 -5.64
N PHE A 27 -5.89 -4.07 -4.57
CA PHE A 27 -5.12 -2.83 -4.54
C PHE A 27 -4.04 -2.82 -5.63
N ARG A 28 -3.29 -3.93 -5.79
CA ARG A 28 -2.26 -4.07 -6.82
C ARG A 28 -2.85 -3.91 -8.22
N ASP A 29 -3.98 -4.57 -8.49
CA ASP A 29 -4.56 -4.61 -9.83
C ASP A 29 -5.24 -3.28 -10.18
N ALA A 30 -5.87 -2.59 -9.20
CA ALA A 30 -6.37 -1.23 -9.37
C ALA A 30 -5.25 -0.24 -9.73
N LEU A 31 -4.11 -0.27 -9.01
CA LEU A 31 -2.96 0.57 -9.35
C LEU A 31 -2.40 0.28 -10.75
N ARG A 32 -2.46 -0.96 -11.23
CA ARG A 32 -1.99 -1.30 -12.58
C ARG A 32 -2.93 -0.83 -13.69
N ALA A 33 -4.22 -0.73 -13.39
CA ALA A 33 -5.24 -0.32 -14.34
C ALA A 33 -5.34 1.21 -14.49
N ASP A 34 -4.96 1.98 -13.46
CA ASP A 34 -5.14 3.43 -13.43
C ASP A 34 -3.83 4.19 -13.09
N PRO A 35 -3.20 4.87 -14.07
CA PRO A 35 -2.02 5.72 -13.84
C PRO A 35 -2.25 6.87 -12.86
N GLY A 36 -3.48 7.38 -12.73
CA GLY A 36 -3.86 8.42 -11.77
C GLY A 36 -3.74 7.92 -10.34
N LEU A 37 -4.18 6.69 -10.05
CA LEU A 37 -3.99 6.07 -8.73
C LEU A 37 -2.51 5.85 -8.41
N VAL A 38 -1.68 5.50 -9.42
CA VAL A 38 -0.23 5.37 -9.23
C VAL A 38 0.38 6.70 -8.82
N ALA A 39 0.08 7.77 -9.55
CA ALA A 39 0.59 9.11 -9.27
C ALA A 39 0.15 9.60 -7.89
N GLY A 40 -1.14 9.42 -7.55
CA GLY A 40 -1.68 9.80 -6.24
C GLY A 40 -1.02 9.02 -5.09
N TYR A 41 -0.84 7.71 -5.24
CA TYR A 41 -0.19 6.90 -4.21
C TYR A 41 1.31 7.20 -4.09
N GLU A 42 1.98 7.55 -5.19
CA GLU A 42 3.37 8.01 -5.14
C GLU A 42 3.51 9.31 -4.36
N ALA A 43 2.73 10.34 -4.71
CA ALA A 43 2.75 11.63 -4.03
C ALA A 43 2.53 11.47 -2.52
N LEU A 44 1.48 10.73 -2.13
CA LEU A 44 1.20 10.43 -0.72
C LEU A 44 2.37 9.75 -0.01
N LYS A 45 3.03 8.78 -0.66
CA LYS A 45 4.20 8.09 -0.07
C LYS A 45 5.39 9.04 0.11
N ARG A 46 5.59 10.01 -0.79
CA ARG A 46 6.67 11.00 -0.67
C ARG A 46 6.40 11.94 0.49
N GLU A 47 5.21 12.54 0.52
CA GLU A 47 4.78 13.44 1.60
C GLU A 47 4.88 12.78 2.99
N LEU A 48 4.38 11.56 3.14
CA LEU A 48 4.47 10.84 4.42
C LEU A 48 5.91 10.48 4.80
N SER A 49 6.77 10.23 3.82
CA SER A 49 8.19 9.94 4.09
C SER A 49 8.93 11.17 4.58
N GLU A 50 8.60 12.34 4.05
CA GLU A 50 9.15 13.63 4.47
C GLU A 50 8.62 14.05 5.85
N ALA A 51 7.32 13.84 6.10
CA ALA A 51 6.68 14.16 7.37
C ALA A 51 7.07 13.22 8.51
N HIS A 52 7.38 11.95 8.22
CA HIS A 52 7.64 10.91 9.23
C HIS A 52 8.93 10.11 8.95
N PRO A 53 10.11 10.75 8.86
CA PRO A 53 11.35 10.09 8.42
C PRO A 53 11.82 8.97 9.35
N ASN A 54 11.53 9.09 10.65
CA ASN A 54 11.91 8.10 11.68
C ASN A 54 10.70 7.38 12.30
N ASP A 55 9.48 7.71 11.88
CA ASP A 55 8.25 7.10 12.40
C ASP A 55 7.57 6.25 11.33
N ARG A 56 8.02 5.00 11.25
CA ARG A 56 7.46 4.02 10.33
C ARG A 56 5.98 3.72 10.62
N ALA A 57 5.53 3.83 11.88
CA ALA A 57 4.16 3.53 12.25
C ALA A 57 3.21 4.63 11.72
N ALA A 58 3.57 5.90 11.94
CA ALA A 58 2.84 7.04 11.38
C ALA A 58 2.83 6.99 9.84
N TYR A 59 3.98 6.72 9.21
CA TYR A 59 4.06 6.52 7.75
C TYR A 59 3.12 5.43 7.23
N THR A 60 3.01 4.30 7.94
CA THR A 60 2.15 3.19 7.52
C THR A 60 0.68 3.54 7.72
N LYS A 61 0.33 4.15 8.85
CA LYS A 61 -1.03 4.59 9.18
C LYS A 61 -1.54 5.68 8.24
N GLY A 62 -0.68 6.60 7.83
CA GLY A 62 -1.03 7.70 6.93
C GLY A 62 -1.53 7.22 5.55
N LYS A 63 -1.16 6.01 5.13
CA LYS A 63 -1.61 5.42 3.87
C LYS A 63 -2.96 4.74 3.96
N THR A 64 -3.45 4.46 5.18
CA THR A 64 -4.60 3.58 5.40
C THR A 64 -5.82 4.05 4.61
N ARG A 65 -6.18 5.33 4.71
CA ARG A 65 -7.35 5.89 4.02
C ARG A 65 -7.31 5.64 2.51
N PHE A 66 -6.20 6.01 1.86
CA PHE A 66 -6.02 5.82 0.42
C PHE A 66 -6.16 4.35 0.02
N VAL A 67 -5.46 3.46 0.73
CA VAL A 67 -5.50 2.01 0.44
C VAL A 67 -6.93 1.46 0.61
N THR A 68 -7.61 1.83 1.69
CA THR A 68 -8.98 1.36 1.94
C THR A 68 -9.99 1.86 0.92
N GLU A 69 -9.89 3.12 0.49
CA GLU A 69 -10.78 3.70 -0.53
C GLU A 69 -10.58 3.01 -1.89
N VAL A 70 -9.32 2.82 -2.31
CA VAL A 70 -9.01 2.10 -3.57
C VAL A 70 -9.52 0.67 -3.54
N VAL A 71 -9.30 -0.06 -2.44
CA VAL A 71 -9.78 -1.45 -2.30
C VAL A 71 -11.31 -1.52 -2.30
N ALA A 72 -11.99 -0.60 -1.63
CA ALA A 72 -13.45 -0.54 -1.60
C ALA A 72 -14.02 -0.30 -3.00
N ASN A 73 -13.44 0.62 -3.77
CA ASN A 73 -13.86 0.91 -5.15
C ASN A 73 -13.61 -0.29 -6.08
N ALA A 74 -12.42 -0.90 -5.99
CA ALA A 74 -12.07 -2.09 -6.76
C ALA A 74 -13.01 -3.28 -6.49
N ARG A 75 -13.46 -3.43 -5.24
CA ARG A 75 -14.43 -4.46 -4.83
C ARG A 75 -15.84 -4.18 -5.34
N GLY A 76 -16.21 -2.90 -5.45
CA GLY A 76 -17.52 -2.44 -5.92
C GLY A 76 -17.71 -2.41 -7.45
N GLY A 77 -16.67 -2.70 -8.24
CA GLY A 77 -16.77 -2.78 -9.70
C GLY A 77 -16.79 -1.43 -10.44
N ALA A 78 -16.59 -0.30 -9.75
CA ALA A 78 -16.51 1.01 -10.39
C ALA A 78 -15.04 1.40 -10.61
N ILE A 79 -14.54 1.11 -11.80
CA ILE A 79 -13.49 1.92 -12.43
C ILE A 79 -14.24 3.14 -12.96
N LEU A 80 -14.00 4.32 -12.39
CA LEU A 80 -14.33 5.58 -13.07
C LEU A 80 -13.29 5.83 -14.15
#